data_AF-A0A2S7U024-F1
#
_entry.id   AF-A0A2S7U024-F1
#
_cell.length_a   1.000
_cell.length_b   1.000
_cell.length_c   1.000
_cell.angle_alpha   90.00
_cell.angle_beta   90.00
_cell.angle_gamma   90.00
#
_symmetry.space_group_name_H-M   'P 1'
#
loop_
_entity.id
_entity.type
_entity.pdbx_description
1 polymer ?
#
loop_
_entity_poly.entity_id
_entity_poly.type
_entity_poly.pdbx_seq_one_letter_code
_entity_poly.pdbx_strand_id
1 'polypeptide(L)'
;MSAIKSRCCWRKDLAEFRGLTDRERTGFLLVLEWFENFRLRNELEAGRDAAKVFWRSEVVREDRPREPWQLEQWQDAIKWYLDWLAACTEAGSDHRSLPERMRASVYSACSRRGLAKRTKQCYGAWASRY
;
A
#
# COMPACT_ATOMS: atom_id res chain seq x y z
N MET A 1 26.80 -8.11 -5.88
CA MET A 1 26.23 -8.90 -4.77
C MET A 1 25.09 -8.08 -4.19
N SER A 2 23.83 -8.56 -4.29
CA SER A 2 22.70 -7.81 -3.73
C SER A 2 22.69 -7.99 -2.22
N ALA A 3 23.00 -6.92 -1.48
CA ALA A 3 22.79 -6.91 -0.04
C ALA A 3 21.31 -7.25 0.23
N ILE A 4 21.07 -8.16 1.18
CA ILE A 4 19.70 -8.47 1.64
C ILE A 4 19.18 -7.21 2.31
N LYS A 5 18.32 -6.46 1.62
CA LYS A 5 17.66 -5.30 2.22
C LYS A 5 16.79 -5.77 3.38
N SER A 6 16.89 -5.08 4.52
CA SER A 6 15.92 -5.24 5.60
C SER A 6 14.52 -4.96 5.06
N ARG A 7 13.53 -5.75 5.49
CA ARG A 7 12.15 -5.66 5.00
C ARG A 7 11.31 -4.96 6.06
N CYS A 8 10.68 -3.87 5.68
CA CYS A 8 9.71 -3.20 6.55
C CYS A 8 8.31 -3.71 6.23
N CYS A 9 7.44 -3.72 7.24
CA CYS A 9 6.06 -4.14 7.07
C CYS A 9 5.16 -3.28 7.93
N TRP A 10 4.46 -2.33 7.28
CA TRP A 10 3.59 -1.39 7.98
C TRP A 10 2.56 -2.09 8.86
N ARG A 11 2.06 -3.28 8.50
CA ARG A 11 1.12 -4.04 9.35
C ARG A 11 1.75 -4.43 10.69
N LYS A 12 3.00 -4.90 10.66
CA LYS A 12 3.73 -5.27 11.88
C LYS A 12 4.07 -4.02 12.69
N ASP A 13 4.59 -2.99 12.01
CA ASP A 13 4.98 -1.75 12.66
C ASP A 13 3.77 -1.02 13.26
N LEU A 14 2.59 -1.10 12.64
CA LEU A 14 1.32 -0.59 13.18
C LEU A 14 0.84 -1.39 14.39
N ALA A 15 1.00 -2.72 14.35
CA ALA A 15 0.64 -3.59 15.48
C ALA A 15 1.47 -3.29 16.73
N GLU A 16 2.75 -2.95 16.55
CA GLU A 16 3.68 -2.61 17.63
C GLU A 16 3.64 -1.10 18.00
N PHE A 17 2.96 -0.27 17.20
CA PHE A 17 2.87 1.16 17.43
C PHE A 17 2.10 1.47 18.72
N ARG A 18 2.79 2.14 19.65
CA ARG A 18 2.27 2.51 20.98
C ARG A 18 1.49 3.82 21.02
N GLY A 19 1.55 4.61 19.95
CA GLY A 19 0.89 5.92 19.88
C GLY A 19 -0.61 5.87 19.60
N LEU A 20 -1.22 4.68 19.53
CA LEU A 20 -2.64 4.49 19.24
C LEU A 20 -3.26 3.53 20.26
N THR A 21 -4.55 3.75 20.53
CA THR A 21 -5.41 2.77 21.19
C THR A 21 -5.73 1.61 20.25
N ASP A 22 -6.18 0.46 20.78
CA ASP A 22 -6.54 -0.70 19.96
C ASP A 22 -7.68 -0.40 18.98
N ARG A 23 -8.61 0.49 19.37
CA ARG A 23 -9.73 0.92 18.52
C ARG A 23 -9.23 1.77 17.35
N GLU A 24 -8.35 2.72 17.60
CA GLU A 24 -7.76 3.55 16.54
C GLU A 24 -6.89 2.72 15.60
N ARG A 25 -6.09 1.80 16.15
CA ARG A 25 -5.28 0.86 15.36
C ARG A 25 -6.14 0.04 14.40
N THR A 26 -7.32 -0.41 14.85
CA THR A 26 -8.27 -1.15 14.00
C THR A 26 -8.81 -0.25 12.87
N GLY A 27 -9.12 1.01 13.16
CA GLY A 27 -9.53 1.99 12.14
C GLY A 27 -8.43 2.26 11.11
N PHE A 28 -7.19 2.41 11.57
CA PHE A 28 -6.02 2.59 10.71
C PHE A 28 -5.82 1.38 9.80
N LEU A 29 -5.88 0.16 10.36
CA LEU A 29 -5.73 -1.08 9.60
C LEU A 29 -6.72 -1.11 8.43
N LEU A 30 -7.99 -0.80 8.67
CA LEU A 30 -9.04 -0.83 7.63
C LEU A 30 -8.72 0.11 6.47
N VAL A 31 -8.35 1.35 6.74
CA VAL A 31 -8.04 2.33 5.68
C VAL A 31 -6.73 2.03 4.96
N LEU A 32 -5.70 1.59 5.69
CA LEU A 32 -4.41 1.27 5.07
C LEU A 32 -4.50 0.02 4.20
N GLU A 33 -5.29 -0.98 4.61
CA GLU A 33 -5.63 -2.12 3.75
C GLU A 33 -6.35 -1.69 2.48
N TRP A 34 -7.34 -0.80 2.61
CA TRP A 34 -8.09 -0.30 1.47
C TRP A 34 -7.18 0.48 0.52
N PHE A 35 -6.34 1.37 1.05
CA PHE A 35 -5.37 2.14 0.28
C PHE A 35 -4.35 1.24 -0.44
N GLU A 36 -3.77 0.26 0.27
CA GLU A 36 -2.79 -0.68 -0.30
C GLU A 36 -3.40 -1.49 -1.44
N ASN A 37 -4.63 -2.00 -1.26
CA ASN A 37 -5.33 -2.72 -2.32
C ASN A 37 -5.68 -1.81 -3.50
N PHE A 38 -6.12 -0.58 -3.23
CA PHE A 38 -6.42 0.42 -4.26
C PHE A 38 -5.19 0.74 -5.10
N ARG A 39 -4.05 1.08 -4.47
CA ARG A 39 -2.83 1.45 -5.21
C ARG A 39 -2.34 0.30 -6.05
N LEU A 40 -2.34 -0.93 -5.51
CA LEU A 40 -1.85 -2.11 -6.20
C LEU A 40 -2.75 -2.51 -7.38
N ARG A 41 -4.06 -2.29 -7.27
CA ARG A 41 -5.02 -2.51 -8.38
C ARG A 41 -4.81 -1.50 -9.52
N ASN A 42 -4.43 -0.27 -9.18
CA ASN A 42 -4.22 0.82 -10.13
C ASN A 42 -2.75 0.98 -10.58
N GLU A 43 -1.87 0.04 -10.22
CA GLU A 43 -0.42 0.10 -10.53
C GLU A 43 0.26 1.39 -10.02
N LEU A 44 -0.20 1.93 -8.89
CA LEU A 44 0.35 3.13 -8.28
C LEU A 44 1.46 2.77 -7.29
N GLU A 45 2.58 3.48 -7.39
CA GLU A 45 3.68 3.38 -6.42
C GLU A 45 3.23 3.89 -5.04
N ALA A 46 3.80 3.31 -3.98
CA ALA A 46 3.53 3.78 -2.63
C ALA A 46 4.06 5.21 -2.48
N GLY A 47 3.20 6.15 -2.09
CA GLY A 47 3.60 7.54 -1.90
C GLY A 47 2.44 8.51 -1.87
N ARG A 48 2.78 9.80 -1.75
CA ARG A 48 1.83 10.90 -1.58
C ARG A 48 0.87 11.05 -2.76
N ASP A 49 1.34 10.82 -3.98
CA ASP A 49 0.50 10.98 -5.16
C ASP A 49 -0.55 9.86 -5.27
N ALA A 50 -0.19 8.61 -4.95
CA ALA A 50 -1.18 7.55 -4.82
C ALA A 50 -2.22 7.85 -3.74
N ALA A 51 -1.79 8.40 -2.59
CA ALA A 51 -2.68 8.80 -1.51
C ALA A 51 -3.66 9.91 -1.95
N LYS A 52 -3.21 10.91 -2.71
CA LYS A 52 -4.09 11.96 -3.27
C LYS A 52 -5.15 11.38 -4.20
N VAL A 53 -4.75 10.47 -5.10
CA VAL A 53 -5.68 9.83 -6.04
C VAL A 53 -6.72 9.04 -5.24
N PHE A 54 -6.27 8.19 -4.32
CA PHE A 54 -7.14 7.42 -3.42
C PHE A 54 -8.13 8.31 -2.66
N TRP A 55 -7.65 9.41 -2.08
CA TRP A 55 -8.50 10.31 -1.29
C TRP A 55 -9.64 10.89 -2.12
N ARG A 56 -9.33 11.33 -3.34
CA ARG A 56 -10.32 11.93 -4.25
C ARG A 56 -11.27 10.88 -4.83
N SER A 57 -10.77 9.69 -5.19
CA SER A 57 -11.56 8.70 -5.92
C SER A 57 -12.36 7.76 -5.02
N GLU A 58 -11.90 7.52 -3.80
CA GLU A 58 -12.45 6.48 -2.91
C GLU A 58 -12.97 7.06 -1.59
N VAL A 59 -12.26 8.01 -0.97
CA VAL A 59 -12.61 8.54 0.35
C VAL A 59 -13.70 9.62 0.28
N VAL A 60 -13.49 10.69 -0.50
CA VAL A 60 -14.39 11.86 -0.59
C VAL A 60 -15.36 11.73 -1.76
N ARG A 61 -15.93 10.54 -1.94
CA ARG A 61 -16.90 10.31 -3.01
C ARG A 61 -18.24 10.96 -2.69
N GLU A 62 -18.81 11.67 -3.67
CA GLU A 62 -20.10 12.35 -3.51
C GLU A 62 -21.25 11.38 -3.20
N ASP A 63 -21.21 10.15 -3.73
CA ASP A 63 -22.27 9.16 -3.50
C ASP A 63 -22.26 8.54 -2.09
N ARG A 64 -21.19 8.77 -1.31
CA ARG A 64 -20.98 8.15 0.00
C ARG A 64 -20.32 9.13 0.96
N PRO A 65 -21.08 10.08 1.52
CA PRO A 65 -20.54 11.00 2.52
C PRO A 65 -20.01 10.20 3.72
N ARG A 66 -18.92 10.72 4.30
CA ARG A 66 -18.26 10.17 5.48
C ARG A 66 -18.47 11.12 6.64
N GLU A 67 -18.56 10.56 7.83
CA GLU A 67 -18.64 11.36 9.04
C GLU A 67 -17.31 12.11 9.26
N PRO A 68 -17.32 13.34 9.81
CA PRO A 68 -16.10 14.12 10.02
C PRO A 68 -15.00 13.37 10.80
N TRP A 69 -15.39 12.64 11.86
CA TRP A 69 -14.46 11.85 12.66
C TRP A 69 -13.78 10.73 11.86
N GLN A 70 -14.46 10.18 10.84
CA GLN A 70 -13.86 9.17 9.96
C GLN A 70 -12.78 9.81 9.10
N LEU A 71 -13.07 10.98 8.52
CA LEU A 71 -12.12 11.70 7.68
C LEU A 71 -10.87 12.09 8.46
N GLU A 72 -11.02 12.57 9.70
CA GLU A 72 -9.91 12.89 10.60
C GLU A 72 -9.06 11.63 10.89
N GLN A 73 -9.69 10.55 11.36
CA GLN A 73 -8.98 9.31 11.65
C GLN A 73 -8.27 8.73 10.41
N TRP A 74 -8.91 8.79 9.25
CA TRP A 74 -8.35 8.24 8.01
C TRP A 74 -7.22 9.11 7.47
N GLN A 75 -7.29 10.43 7.66
CA GLN A 75 -6.23 11.34 7.31
C GLN A 75 -4.98 11.06 8.18
N ASP A 76 -5.18 10.85 9.48
CA ASP A 76 -4.09 10.49 10.38
C ASP A 76 -3.46 9.14 10.03
N ALA A 77 -4.28 8.16 9.62
CA ALA A 77 -3.79 6.86 9.15
C ALA A 77 -2.90 7.00 7.90
N ILE A 78 -3.36 7.77 6.90
CA ILE A 78 -2.58 8.01 5.68
C ILE A 78 -1.29 8.79 5.99
N LYS A 79 -1.36 9.79 6.87
CA LYS A 79 -0.18 10.54 7.30
C LYS A 79 0.84 9.62 7.96
N TRP A 80 0.41 8.81 8.93
CA TRP A 80 1.26 7.82 9.60
C TRP A 80 1.92 6.87 8.60
N TYR A 81 1.19 6.39 7.59
CA TYR A 81 1.76 5.51 6.55
C TYR A 81 2.82 6.21 5.70
N LEU A 82 2.61 7.48 5.34
CA LEU A 82 3.58 8.25 4.55
C LEU A 82 4.84 8.55 5.37
N ASP A 83 4.70 8.86 6.65
CA ASP A 83 5.82 9.06 7.57
C ASP A 83 6.61 7.74 7.76
N TRP A 84 5.89 6.61 7.91
CA TRP A 84 6.48 5.28 7.94
C TRP A 84 7.25 4.95 6.64
N LEU A 85 6.67 5.28 5.48
CA LEU A 85 7.30 5.06 4.17
C LEU A 85 8.58 5.89 4.02
N ALA A 86 8.58 7.13 4.49
CA ALA A 86 9.76 7.99 4.51
C ALA A 86 10.86 7.37 5.40
N ALA A 87 10.53 6.94 6.61
CA ALA A 87 11.46 6.27 7.51
C ALA A 87 12.05 4.98 6.90
N CYS A 88 11.25 4.18 6.20
CA CYS A 88 11.73 2.99 5.49
C CYS A 88 12.73 3.34 4.38
N THR A 89 12.46 4.44 3.66
CA THR A 89 13.30 4.93 2.56
C THR A 89 14.64 5.44 3.10
N GLU A 90 14.63 6.22 4.19
CA GLU A 90 15.83 6.68 4.88
C GLU A 90 16.68 5.52 5.41
N ALA A 91 16.04 4.48 5.95
CA ALA A 91 16.72 3.26 6.41
C ALA A 91 17.23 2.37 5.25
N GLY A 92 16.92 2.70 3.99
CA GLY A 92 17.27 1.90 2.82
C GLY A 92 16.55 0.54 2.74
N SER A 93 15.49 0.37 3.53
CA SER A 93 14.73 -0.87 3.66
C SER A 93 13.71 -1.06 2.53
N ASP A 94 13.38 -2.30 2.21
CA ASP A 94 12.33 -2.62 1.23
C ASP A 94 10.95 -2.62 1.92
N HIS A 95 10.17 -1.56 1.66
CA HIS A 95 8.82 -1.37 2.18
C HIS A 95 7.74 -2.10 1.37
N ARG A 96 8.08 -2.70 0.22
CA ARG A 96 7.10 -3.32 -0.68
C ARG A 96 6.51 -4.57 -0.05
N SER A 97 5.19 -4.71 -0.18
CA SER A 97 4.49 -5.89 0.31
C SER A 97 4.85 -7.14 -0.50
N LEU A 98 4.63 -8.33 0.07
CA LEU A 98 4.87 -9.58 -0.66
C LEU A 98 4.06 -9.64 -1.98
N PRO A 99 2.75 -9.31 -2.00
CA PRO A 99 1.99 -9.23 -3.24
C PRO A 99 2.60 -8.30 -4.29
N GLU A 100 3.09 -7.13 -3.87
CA GLU A 100 3.72 -6.14 -4.76
C GLU A 100 4.99 -6.68 -5.40
N ARG A 101 5.88 -7.28 -4.60
CA ARG A 101 7.12 -7.89 -5.11
C ARG A 101 6.84 -9.07 -6.04
N MET A 102 5.83 -9.88 -5.72
CA MET A 102 5.41 -10.99 -6.57
C MET A 102 4.90 -10.49 -7.93
N ARG A 103 4.04 -9.45 -7.92
CA ARG A 103 3.57 -8.79 -9.16
C ARG A 103 4.72 -8.26 -10.00
N ALA A 104 5.66 -7.53 -9.40
CA ALA A 104 6.82 -6.99 -10.11
C ALA A 104 7.69 -8.11 -10.74
N SER A 105 7.89 -9.21 -10.01
CA SER A 105 8.70 -10.34 -10.46
C SER A 105 8.05 -11.05 -11.66
N VAL A 106 6.75 -11.32 -11.58
CA VAL A 106 5.98 -11.92 -12.69
C VAL A 106 5.92 -10.98 -13.88
N TYR A 107 5.71 -9.68 -13.66
CA TYR A 107 5.66 -8.69 -14.71
C TYR A 107 6.99 -8.61 -15.48
N SER A 108 8.12 -8.65 -14.76
CA SER A 108 9.46 -8.71 -15.35
C SER A 108 9.66 -9.98 -16.18
N ALA A 109 9.31 -11.15 -15.63
CA ALA A 109 9.42 -12.42 -16.34
C ALA A 109 8.58 -12.47 -17.62
N CYS A 110 7.34 -11.98 -17.57
CA CYS A 110 6.46 -11.91 -18.73
C CYS A 110 6.94 -10.89 -19.76
N SER A 111 7.55 -9.78 -19.32
CA SER A 111 8.13 -8.77 -20.22
C SER A 111 9.31 -9.31 -21.02
N ARG A 112 10.19 -10.11 -20.40
CA ARG A 112 11.28 -10.80 -21.10
C ARG A 112 10.79 -11.78 -22.17
N ARG A 113 9.56 -12.25 -22.06
CA ARG A 113 8.89 -13.14 -23.04
C ARG A 113 8.06 -12.39 -24.09
N GLY A 114 8.03 -11.06 -24.06
CA GLY A 114 7.26 -10.26 -25.01
C GLY A 114 5.73 -10.36 -24.84
N LEU A 115 5.22 -10.80 -23.69
CA LEU A 115 3.78 -10.92 -23.47
C LEU A 115 3.09 -9.55 -23.42
N ALA A 116 1.81 -9.50 -23.80
CA ALA A 116 1.01 -8.27 -23.75
C ALA A 116 0.78 -7.76 -22.30
N LYS A 117 0.61 -6.44 -22.12
CA LYS A 117 0.41 -5.80 -20.80
C LYS A 117 -0.66 -6.50 -19.95
N ARG A 118 -1.83 -6.76 -20.54
CA ARG A 118 -2.96 -7.43 -19.86
C ARG A 118 -2.58 -8.81 -19.32
N THR A 119 -1.80 -9.59 -20.07
CA THR A 119 -1.30 -10.90 -19.64
C THR A 119 -0.38 -10.78 -18.43
N LYS A 120 0.54 -9.80 -18.43
CA LYS A 120 1.45 -9.53 -17.31
C LYS A 120 0.66 -9.19 -16.04
N GLN A 121 -0.37 -8.34 -16.17
CA GLN A 121 -1.26 -7.95 -15.08
C GLN A 121 -2.05 -9.13 -14.53
N CYS A 122 -2.67 -9.94 -15.41
CA CYS A 122 -3.45 -11.11 -14.99
C CYS A 122 -2.59 -12.11 -14.23
N TYR A 123 -1.41 -12.46 -14.75
CA TYR A 123 -0.52 -13.41 -14.07
C TYR A 123 0.07 -12.84 -12.79
N GLY A 124 0.45 -11.55 -12.77
CA GLY A 124 0.91 -10.90 -11.54
C GLY A 124 -0.17 -10.89 -10.45
N ALA A 125 -1.40 -10.57 -10.81
CA ALA A 125 -2.53 -10.58 -9.89
C ALA A 125 -2.82 -11.99 -9.36
N TRP A 126 -2.85 -13.00 -10.24
CA TRP A 126 -3.04 -14.41 -9.87
C TRP A 126 -1.95 -14.89 -8.91
N ALA A 127 -0.68 -14.66 -9.25
CA ALA A 127 0.46 -15.09 -8.44
C ALA A 127 0.50 -14.40 -7.07
N SER A 128 0.01 -13.16 -6.96
CA SER A 128 0.01 -12.42 -5.69
C SER A 128 -1.02 -12.89 -4.65
N ARG A 129 -1.85 -13.89 -4.99
CA ARG A 129 -2.88 -14.46 -4.09
C ARG A 129 -2.39 -15.67 -3.28
N TYR A 130 -1.30 -16.30 -3.70
CA TYR A 130 -0.73 -17.52 -3.10
C TYR A 130 0.67 -17.23 -2.58
#